data_AF-A0A8I0FTT4-F1
#
_entry.id   AF-A0A8I0FTT4-F1
#
_cell.length_a   1.000
_cell.length_b   1.000
_cell.length_c   1.000
_cell.angle_alpha   90.00
_cell.angle_beta   90.00
_cell.angle_gamma   90.00
#
_symmetry.space_group_name_H-M   'P 1'
#
loop_
_entity.id
_entity.type
_entity.pdbx_description
1 polymer ?
#
loop_
_entity_poly.entity_id
_entity_poly.type
_entity_poly.pdbx_seq_one_letter_code
_entity_poly.pdbx_strand_id
1 'polypeptide(L)'
;MSKLKGLLLTEGMHGMISQVEGLAKALDIDYIHQKVELNKFTKFLPPKITPVSNLFFKNFKIPEFDLIISCGRKSVIPSIYLKKKSKKKIINIHIQDPKVSLKNFDYIIVPEHDGIKGKNVITSKGAIHYLTSDEIKRNSNYLTEMLNKDKEYLLLILGGPNKYYDYNEKNLLYIFEKIKKLILKNSLQAIIIPSMRTPQNIIDLAYKFFGKQNLI
;
A
#
# COMPACT_ATOMS: atom_id res chain seq x y z
N MET A 1 15.17 1.07 28.62
CA MET A 1 14.95 2.33 27.86
C MET A 1 13.54 2.28 27.28
N SER A 2 12.78 3.37 27.33
CA SER A 2 11.45 3.43 26.69
C SER A 2 11.60 3.34 25.16
N LYS A 3 10.67 2.66 24.48
CA LYS A 3 10.65 2.65 23.01
C LYS A 3 10.46 4.07 22.47
N LEU A 4 11.04 4.35 21.30
CA LEU A 4 10.81 5.61 20.60
C LEU A 4 9.35 5.69 20.13
N LYS A 5 8.79 6.90 20.06
CA LYS A 5 7.44 7.14 19.56
C LYS A 5 7.47 7.67 18.12
N GLY A 6 6.90 6.92 17.18
CA GLY A 6 6.74 7.27 15.77
C GLY A 6 5.40 7.94 15.46
N LEU A 7 5.44 9.06 14.74
CA LEU A 7 4.25 9.63 14.11
C LEU A 7 4.16 9.16 12.66
N LEU A 8 3.16 8.34 12.35
CA LEU A 8 2.95 7.78 11.00
C LEU A 8 1.99 8.66 10.19
N LEU A 9 2.49 9.25 9.11
CA LEU A 9 1.73 10.18 8.26
C LEU A 9 1.39 9.52 6.91
N THR A 10 0.11 9.30 6.66
CA THR A 10 -0.37 8.76 5.37
C THR A 10 -1.68 9.42 4.96
N GLU A 11 -2.13 9.23 3.72
CA GLU A 11 -3.49 9.64 3.32
C GLU A 11 -4.60 8.65 3.75
N GLY A 12 -4.24 7.56 4.44
CA GLY A 12 -5.16 6.53 4.90
C GLY A 12 -5.41 5.39 3.92
N MET A 13 -4.70 5.35 2.78
CA MET A 13 -4.79 4.22 1.85
C MET A 13 -4.03 3.01 2.41
N HIS A 14 -4.65 1.82 2.38
CA HIS A 14 -4.10 0.62 3.02
C HIS A 14 -2.67 0.29 2.57
N GLY A 15 -2.36 0.42 1.27
CA GLY A 15 -1.00 0.20 0.77
C GLY A 15 0.05 1.17 1.30
N MET A 16 -0.33 2.37 1.74
CA MET A 16 0.59 3.31 2.40
C MET A 16 0.69 3.05 3.89
N ILE A 17 -0.44 2.69 4.52
CA ILE A 17 -0.49 2.25 5.92
C ILE A 17 0.45 1.06 6.11
N SER A 18 0.37 0.08 5.20
CA SER A 18 1.19 -1.13 5.33
C SER A 18 2.69 -0.89 5.22
N GLN A 19 3.08 0.11 4.42
CA GLN A 19 4.46 0.55 4.30
C GLN A 19 4.98 1.22 5.57
N VAL A 20 4.24 2.19 6.12
CA VAL A 20 4.68 2.92 7.33
C VAL A 20 4.68 2.03 8.58
N GLU A 21 3.68 1.15 8.72
CA GLU A 21 3.62 0.19 9.82
C GLU A 21 4.72 -0.87 9.69
N GLY A 22 4.99 -1.36 8.47
CA GLY A 22 6.05 -2.33 8.26
C GLY A 22 7.41 -1.80 8.69
N LEU A 23 7.72 -0.55 8.36
CA LEU A 23 8.94 0.09 8.84
C LEU A 23 8.92 0.32 10.35
N ALA A 24 7.81 0.80 10.93
CA ALA A 24 7.70 1.05 12.36
C ALA A 24 7.89 -0.23 13.18
N LYS A 25 7.26 -1.34 12.77
CA LYS A 25 7.43 -2.65 13.40
C LYS A 25 8.87 -3.15 13.30
N ALA A 26 9.50 -3.00 12.13
CA ALA A 26 10.90 -3.41 11.94
C ALA A 26 11.90 -2.59 12.78
N LEU A 27 11.57 -1.33 13.10
CA LEU A 27 12.36 -0.48 13.99
C LEU A 27 12.06 -0.70 15.49
N ASP A 28 11.11 -1.57 15.82
CA ASP A 28 10.62 -1.84 17.19
C ASP A 28 10.23 -0.57 17.97
N ILE A 29 9.47 0.32 17.31
CA ILE A 29 9.00 1.59 17.91
C ILE A 29 7.49 1.55 18.21
N ASP A 30 7.07 2.28 19.23
CA ASP A 30 5.65 2.58 19.44
C ASP A 30 5.21 3.63 18.42
N TYR A 31 3.96 3.60 17.97
CA TYR A 31 3.53 4.55 16.94
C TYR A 31 2.07 4.96 16.99
N ILE A 32 1.80 6.16 16.47
CA ILE A 32 0.45 6.73 16.31
C ILE A 32 0.22 7.04 14.83
N HIS A 33 -0.91 6.57 14.31
CA HIS A 33 -1.36 6.94 12.97
C HIS A 33 -2.01 8.31 12.94
N GLN A 34 -1.56 9.13 12.01
CA GLN A 34 -2.22 10.37 11.64
C GLN A 34 -2.55 10.36 10.15
N LYS A 35 -3.85 10.26 9.86
CA LYS A 35 -4.36 10.46 8.50
C LYS A 35 -4.24 11.93 8.14
N VAL A 36 -3.56 12.22 7.04
CA VAL A 36 -3.38 13.55 6.51
C VAL A 36 -4.50 13.88 5.54
N GLU A 37 -5.22 14.96 5.83
CA GLU A 37 -6.21 15.54 4.93
C GLU A 37 -5.72 16.89 4.41
N LEU A 38 -5.70 17.04 3.09
CA LEU A 38 -5.38 18.30 2.43
C LEU A 38 -6.59 19.24 2.41
N ASN A 39 -6.35 20.55 2.52
CA ASN A 39 -7.39 21.57 2.35
C ASN A 39 -7.93 21.53 0.91
N LYS A 40 -9.20 21.92 0.69
CA LYS A 40 -9.93 21.65 -0.57
C LYS A 40 -9.13 22.01 -1.84
N PHE A 41 -8.62 23.23 -1.93
CA PHE A 41 -7.87 23.72 -3.10
C PHE A 41 -6.46 23.13 -3.24
N THR A 42 -5.89 22.66 -2.14
CA THR A 42 -4.50 22.17 -2.09
C THR A 42 -4.35 20.76 -2.65
N LYS A 43 -5.45 20.03 -2.82
CA LYS A 43 -5.47 18.71 -3.46
C LYS A 43 -4.90 18.73 -4.88
N PHE A 44 -5.07 19.85 -5.57
CA PHE A 44 -4.62 20.09 -6.95
C PHE A 44 -3.16 20.54 -7.05
N LEU A 45 -2.53 20.96 -5.94
CA LEU A 45 -1.14 21.42 -5.94
C LEU A 45 -0.18 20.24 -5.74
N PRO A 46 0.83 20.05 -6.62
CA PRO A 46 1.88 19.07 -6.41
C PRO A 46 2.84 19.54 -5.29
N PRO A 47 3.42 18.61 -4.50
CA PRO A 47 4.32 18.98 -3.40
C PRO A 47 5.50 19.88 -3.79
N LYS A 48 5.97 19.78 -5.04
CA LYS A 48 7.07 20.60 -5.58
C LYS A 48 6.82 22.11 -5.50
N ILE A 49 5.56 22.54 -5.60
CA ILE A 49 5.19 23.97 -5.57
C ILE A 49 4.39 24.36 -4.32
N THR A 50 4.01 23.39 -3.49
CA THR A 50 3.27 23.65 -2.25
C THR A 50 4.22 24.17 -1.17
N PRO A 51 4.03 25.38 -0.62
CA PRO A 51 4.83 25.88 0.47
C PRO A 51 4.75 25.00 1.73
N VAL A 52 5.83 24.94 2.49
CA VAL A 52 5.88 24.20 3.76
C VAL A 52 5.16 24.98 4.85
N SER A 53 3.84 24.77 4.97
CA SER A 53 2.99 25.46 5.93
C SER A 53 1.78 24.59 6.35
N ASN A 54 1.28 24.80 7.57
CA ASN A 54 0.05 24.19 8.07
C ASN A 54 -1.22 24.71 7.36
N LEU A 55 -1.12 25.76 6.55
CA LEU A 55 -2.23 26.23 5.71
C LEU A 55 -2.61 25.25 4.60
N PHE A 56 -1.77 24.26 4.29
CA PHE A 56 -1.99 23.33 3.18
C PHE A 56 -2.57 21.97 3.57
N PHE A 57 -2.75 21.72 4.87
CA PHE A 57 -3.39 20.51 5.38
C PHE A 57 -4.30 20.87 6.55
N LYS A 58 -5.25 20.00 6.87
CA LYS A 58 -6.11 20.19 8.02
C LYS A 58 -5.28 20.03 9.30
N ASN A 59 -5.45 20.97 10.23
CA ASN A 59 -4.82 20.87 11.55
C ASN A 59 -5.31 19.62 12.28
N PHE A 60 -4.41 19.02 13.05
CA PHE A 60 -4.69 17.89 13.93
C PHE A 60 -3.88 18.07 15.21
N LYS A 61 -4.30 17.38 16.28
CA LYS A 61 -3.56 17.36 17.54
C LYS A 61 -2.24 16.63 17.32
N ILE A 62 -1.13 17.34 17.43
CA ILE A 62 0.21 16.77 17.28
C ILE A 62 0.55 16.03 18.60
N PRO A 63 0.72 14.70 18.60
CA PRO A 63 1.11 13.96 19.80
C PRO A 63 2.59 14.23 20.14
N GLU A 64 3.06 13.69 21.26
CA GLU A 64 4.49 13.57 21.49
C GLU A 64 5.07 12.48 20.58
N PHE A 65 6.14 12.78 19.85
CA PHE A 65 6.82 11.86 18.95
C PHE A 65 8.33 12.15 18.92
N ASP A 66 9.13 11.15 18.61
CA ASP A 66 10.59 11.21 18.47
C ASP A 66 11.04 11.14 17.02
N LEU A 67 10.23 10.51 16.17
CA LEU A 67 10.49 10.37 14.75
C LEU A 67 9.20 10.41 13.92
N ILE A 68 9.32 10.72 12.64
CA ILE A 68 8.22 10.75 11.67
C ILE A 68 8.50 9.69 10.60
N ILE A 69 7.51 8.84 10.31
CA ILE A 69 7.51 8.00 9.11
C ILE A 69 6.34 8.44 8.25
N SER A 70 6.63 8.89 7.04
CA SER A 70 5.62 9.42 6.13
C SER A 70 5.59 8.61 4.85
N CYS A 71 4.41 8.38 4.27
CA CYS A 71 4.27 7.71 2.97
C CYS A 71 3.25 8.44 2.10
N GLY A 72 3.58 8.58 0.81
CA GLY A 72 2.70 9.14 -0.20
C GLY A 72 2.63 10.66 -0.27
N ARG A 73 2.14 11.14 -1.42
CA ARG A 73 2.18 12.56 -1.82
C ARG A 73 1.61 13.53 -0.77
N LYS A 74 0.51 13.18 -0.12
CA LYS A 74 -0.18 14.09 0.83
C LYS A 74 0.61 14.28 2.12
N SER A 75 1.44 13.32 2.53
CA SER A 75 2.20 13.37 3.79
C SER A 75 3.53 14.13 3.67
N VAL A 76 3.99 14.41 2.45
CA VAL A 76 5.24 15.15 2.18
C VAL A 76 5.30 16.49 2.92
N ILE A 77 4.35 17.39 2.65
CA ILE A 77 4.35 18.75 3.22
C ILE A 77 4.20 18.74 4.75
N PRO A 78 3.24 18.00 5.35
CA PRO A 78 3.15 17.87 6.80
C PRO A 78 4.43 17.32 7.46
N SER A 79 5.06 16.30 6.86
CA SER A 79 6.31 15.72 7.40
C SER A 79 7.42 16.76 7.51
N ILE A 80 7.64 17.53 6.44
CA ILE A 80 8.66 18.59 6.40
C ILE A 80 8.30 19.72 7.37
N TYR A 81 7.02 20.12 7.41
CA TYR A 81 6.54 21.17 8.29
C TYR A 81 6.75 20.83 9.77
N LEU A 82 6.36 19.61 10.19
CA LEU A 82 6.51 19.16 11.56
C LEU A 82 7.97 19.07 11.98
N LYS A 83 8.87 18.61 11.10
CA LYS A 83 10.32 18.65 11.34
C LYS A 83 10.84 20.05 11.58
N LYS A 84 10.47 21.01 10.75
CA LYS A 84 10.90 22.41 10.89
C LYS A 84 10.35 23.08 12.15
N LYS A 85 9.16 22.69 12.61
CA LYS A 85 8.52 23.27 13.80
C LYS A 85 8.89 22.58 15.11
N SER A 86 9.46 21.38 15.05
CA SER A 86 9.90 20.67 16.24
C SER A 86 11.02 21.43 16.96
N LYS A 87 10.87 21.61 18.28
CA LYS A 87 11.92 22.21 19.14
C LYS A 87 13.09 21.26 19.37
N LYS A 88 12.87 19.95 19.25
CA LYS A 88 13.91 18.92 19.33
C LYS A 88 14.31 18.45 17.93
N LYS A 89 15.56 18.00 17.78
CA LYS A 89 16.02 17.35 16.55
C LYS A 89 15.25 16.04 16.38
N ILE A 90 14.44 15.94 15.34
CA ILE A 90 13.68 14.73 15.01
C ILE A 90 14.22 14.09 13.74
N ILE A 91 14.12 12.77 13.66
CA ILE A 91 14.38 12.02 12.43
C ILE A 91 13.08 11.96 11.63
N ASN A 92 13.12 12.29 10.33
CA ASN A 92 12.01 12.05 9.42
C ASN A 92 12.42 11.13 8.26
N ILE A 93 11.62 10.07 8.10
CA ILE A 93 11.76 9.08 7.03
C ILE A 93 10.55 9.25 6.09
N HIS A 94 10.80 9.29 4.79
CA HIS A 94 9.73 9.28 3.79
C HIS A 94 9.81 8.02 2.92
N ILE A 95 8.68 7.39 2.70
CA ILE A 95 8.54 6.23 1.83
C ILE A 95 7.84 6.70 0.54
N GLN A 96 8.37 6.27 -0.61
CA GLN A 96 8.07 6.73 -1.97
C GLN A 96 8.80 8.01 -2.37
N ASP A 97 8.77 8.33 -3.67
CA ASP A 97 9.35 9.58 -4.19
C ASP A 97 8.61 10.81 -3.63
N PRO A 98 9.28 11.67 -2.85
CA PRO A 98 8.62 12.86 -2.28
C PRO A 98 8.36 13.95 -3.33
N LYS A 99 8.95 13.87 -4.53
CA LYS A 99 8.88 14.86 -5.62
C LYS A 99 9.29 16.29 -5.18
N VAL A 100 10.10 16.38 -4.12
CA VAL A 100 10.73 17.61 -3.59
C VAL A 100 12.20 17.32 -3.28
N SER A 101 12.96 18.34 -2.86
CA SER A 101 14.37 18.15 -2.47
C SER A 101 14.51 17.06 -1.41
N LEU A 102 15.38 16.07 -1.71
CA LEU A 102 15.67 14.94 -0.82
C LEU A 102 16.27 15.41 0.52
N LYS A 103 16.91 16.59 0.54
CA LYS A 103 17.50 17.20 1.75
C LYS A 103 16.46 17.57 2.82
N ASN A 104 15.17 17.56 2.48
CA ASN A 104 14.10 17.77 3.45
C ASN A 104 13.87 16.57 4.38
N PHE A 105 14.48 15.42 4.08
CA PHE A 105 14.32 14.16 4.80
C PHE A 105 15.66 13.64 5.31
N ASP A 106 15.68 13.01 6.48
CA ASP A 106 16.89 12.30 6.94
C ASP A 106 17.09 11.01 6.17
N TYR A 107 15.99 10.32 5.82
CA TYR A 107 16.02 9.13 4.97
C TYR A 107 14.82 9.08 4.03
N ILE A 108 15.03 8.48 2.86
CA ILE A 108 14.00 8.25 1.86
C ILE A 108 14.08 6.79 1.43
N ILE A 109 12.98 6.07 1.50
CA ILE A 109 12.87 4.67 1.09
C ILE A 109 12.04 4.62 -0.19
N VAL A 110 12.65 4.16 -1.29
CA VAL A 110 12.02 4.16 -2.62
C VAL A 110 12.30 2.84 -3.35
N PRO A 111 11.35 2.33 -4.14
CA PRO A 111 11.63 1.21 -5.01
C PRO A 111 12.72 1.52 -6.05
N GLU A 112 13.52 0.53 -6.42
CA GLU A 112 14.60 0.65 -7.41
C GLU A 112 14.10 1.20 -8.76
N HIS A 113 12.89 0.83 -9.17
CA HIS A 113 12.30 1.26 -10.43
C HIS A 113 11.96 2.76 -10.49
N ASP A 114 11.95 3.48 -9.36
CA ASP A 114 11.77 4.94 -9.35
C ASP A 114 13.04 5.70 -9.79
N GLY A 115 14.20 5.03 -9.81
CA GLY A 115 15.45 5.59 -10.33
C GLY A 115 16.07 6.73 -9.49
N ILE A 116 15.61 6.92 -8.26
CA ILE A 116 16.06 8.02 -7.37
C ILE A 116 17.36 7.62 -6.68
N LYS A 117 18.34 8.53 -6.69
CA LYS A 117 19.64 8.34 -6.04
C LYS A 117 19.96 9.53 -5.13
N GLY A 118 20.59 9.26 -4.00
CA GLY A 118 21.00 10.28 -3.05
C GLY A 118 21.67 9.67 -1.82
N LYS A 119 22.45 10.47 -1.08
CA LYS A 119 23.17 10.00 0.11
C LYS A 119 22.25 9.50 1.22
N ASN A 120 21.00 9.99 1.25
CA ASN A 120 19.97 9.63 2.22
C ASN A 120 18.89 8.71 1.63
N VAL A 121 19.15 8.09 0.48
CA VAL A 121 18.19 7.24 -0.22
C VAL A 121 18.54 5.78 0.03
N ILE A 122 17.55 5.02 0.49
CA ILE A 122 17.61 3.57 0.67
C ILE A 122 16.67 2.96 -0.38
N THR A 123 17.20 2.10 -1.24
CA THR A 123 16.42 1.45 -2.29
C THR A 123 15.84 0.13 -1.82
N SER A 124 14.62 -0.18 -2.24
CA SER A 124 13.98 -1.49 -2.05
C SER A 124 13.61 -2.12 -3.40
N LYS A 125 13.50 -3.44 -3.48
CA LYS A 125 13.05 -4.11 -4.73
C LYS A 125 11.62 -3.70 -5.14
N GLY A 126 10.76 -3.49 -4.14
CA GLY A 126 9.37 -3.07 -4.32
C GLY A 126 8.86 -2.30 -3.11
N ALA A 127 7.55 -2.12 -3.00
CA ALA A 127 6.95 -1.51 -1.82
C ALA A 127 7.22 -2.39 -0.58
N ILE A 128 7.67 -1.75 0.51
CA ILE A 128 7.83 -2.43 1.81
C ILE A 128 6.46 -2.72 2.43
N HIS A 129 6.39 -3.68 3.37
CA HIS A 129 5.11 -4.11 3.95
C HIS A 129 5.29 -4.63 5.38
N TYR A 130 4.22 -4.58 6.18
CA TYR A 130 4.21 -5.19 7.52
C TYR A 130 4.12 -6.71 7.52
N LEU A 131 3.89 -7.35 6.38
CA LEU A 131 3.65 -8.80 6.33
C LEU A 131 4.99 -9.51 6.36
N THR A 132 5.16 -10.38 7.34
CA THR A 132 6.35 -11.21 7.50
C THR A 132 6.12 -12.61 6.94
N SER A 133 7.21 -13.29 6.54
CA SER A 133 7.13 -14.68 6.11
C SER A 133 6.54 -15.60 7.19
N ASP A 134 6.79 -15.31 8.47
CA ASP A 134 6.27 -16.10 9.58
C ASP A 134 4.78 -15.85 9.84
N GLU A 135 4.28 -14.62 9.65
CA GLU A 135 2.83 -14.37 9.64
C GLU A 135 2.15 -15.09 8.47
N ILE A 136 2.75 -15.07 7.28
CA ILE A 136 2.19 -15.78 6.11
C ILE A 136 2.12 -17.28 6.39
N LYS A 137 3.21 -17.89 6.89
CA LYS A 137 3.24 -19.32 7.23
C LYS A 137 2.23 -19.70 8.31
N ARG A 138 2.06 -18.86 9.34
CA ARG A 138 1.08 -19.12 10.42
C ARG A 138 -0.37 -19.02 9.93
N ASN A 139 -0.63 -18.29 8.85
CA ASN A 139 -1.97 -18.04 8.33
C ASN A 139 -2.23 -18.72 6.97
N SER A 140 -1.38 -19.63 6.50
CA SER A 140 -1.55 -20.27 5.18
C SER A 140 -2.52 -21.45 5.16
N ASN A 141 -2.99 -21.92 6.33
CA ASN A 141 -3.76 -23.16 6.43
C ASN A 141 -5.09 -23.09 5.67
N TYR A 142 -5.82 -21.97 5.75
CA TYR A 142 -7.11 -21.80 5.07
C TYR A 142 -7.02 -22.05 3.56
N LEU A 143 -5.90 -21.62 2.94
CA LEU A 143 -5.63 -21.86 1.54
C LEU A 143 -5.17 -23.29 1.32
N THR A 144 -4.20 -23.76 2.13
CA THR A 144 -3.56 -25.08 1.96
C THR A 144 -4.57 -26.23 2.05
N GLU A 145 -5.59 -26.11 2.90
CA GLU A 145 -6.69 -27.09 3.03
C GLU A 145 -7.58 -27.17 1.78
N MET A 146 -7.66 -26.09 0.99
CA MET A 146 -8.42 -26.05 -0.26
C MET A 146 -7.61 -26.54 -1.47
N LEU A 147 -6.28 -26.66 -1.35
CA LEU A 147 -5.41 -27.04 -2.47
C LEU A 147 -5.39 -28.56 -2.68
N ASN A 148 -5.67 -29.00 -3.90
CA ASN A 148 -5.39 -30.34 -4.35
C ASN A 148 -3.89 -30.46 -4.68
N LYS A 149 -3.17 -31.29 -3.92
CA LYS A 149 -1.71 -31.46 -4.05
C LYS A 149 -1.29 -32.16 -5.34
N ASP A 150 -2.21 -32.85 -6.01
CA ASP A 150 -1.96 -33.58 -7.26
C ASP A 150 -2.20 -32.70 -8.51
N LYS A 151 -2.53 -31.41 -8.32
CA LYS A 151 -2.79 -30.46 -9.40
C LYS A 151 -1.87 -29.27 -9.36
N GLU A 152 -1.51 -28.78 -10.54
CA GLU A 152 -0.97 -27.43 -10.69
C GLU A 152 -2.07 -26.38 -10.55
N TYR A 153 -1.69 -25.17 -10.13
CA TYR A 153 -2.62 -24.10 -9.77
C TYR A 153 -2.61 -22.97 -10.80
N LEU A 154 -3.79 -22.40 -11.06
CA LEU A 154 -3.96 -21.13 -11.75
C LEU A 154 -4.58 -20.12 -10.79
N LEU A 155 -3.82 -19.08 -10.44
CA LEU A 155 -4.30 -17.97 -9.62
C LEU A 155 -4.88 -16.86 -10.50
N LEU A 156 -6.16 -16.54 -10.29
CA LEU A 156 -6.85 -15.40 -10.88
C LEU A 156 -7.21 -14.38 -9.78
N ILE A 157 -6.51 -13.25 -9.75
CA ILE A 157 -6.85 -12.14 -8.87
C ILE A 157 -7.80 -11.20 -9.62
N LEU A 158 -9.04 -11.07 -9.14
CA LEU A 158 -10.02 -10.19 -9.73
C LEU A 158 -9.80 -8.76 -9.21
N GLY A 159 -9.53 -7.85 -10.13
CA GLY A 159 -9.43 -6.43 -9.81
C GLY A 159 -10.79 -5.78 -9.62
N GLY A 160 -10.87 -4.50 -9.96
CA GLY A 160 -12.13 -3.77 -10.01
C GLY A 160 -12.08 -2.67 -11.07
N PRO A 161 -13.22 -2.01 -11.32
CA PRO A 161 -13.29 -0.90 -12.27
C PRO A 161 -12.21 0.15 -12.00
N ASN A 162 -11.62 0.65 -13.07
CA ASN A 162 -10.66 1.73 -13.04
C ASN A 162 -10.75 2.55 -14.34
N LYS A 163 -10.02 3.66 -14.41
CA LYS A 163 -10.11 4.60 -15.54
C LYS A 163 -9.51 4.08 -16.85
N TYR A 164 -8.75 2.99 -16.81
CA TYR A 164 -7.94 2.52 -17.93
C TYR A 164 -8.53 1.30 -18.63
N TYR A 165 -9.43 0.56 -17.98
CA TYR A 165 -9.94 -0.72 -18.48
C TYR A 165 -11.46 -0.78 -18.41
N ASP A 166 -12.07 -1.26 -19.49
CA ASP A 166 -13.51 -1.52 -19.58
C ASP A 166 -13.85 -2.79 -18.80
N TYR A 167 -14.35 -2.59 -17.57
CA TYR A 167 -14.66 -3.63 -16.59
C TYR A 167 -16.12 -4.11 -16.68
N ASN A 168 -16.70 -4.12 -17.88
CA ASN A 168 -18.05 -4.66 -18.09
C ASN A 168 -18.07 -6.20 -18.05
N GLU A 169 -19.26 -6.76 -17.81
CA GLU A 169 -19.45 -8.20 -17.67
C GLU A 169 -19.10 -8.99 -18.94
N LYS A 170 -19.36 -8.44 -20.13
CA LYS A 170 -19.06 -9.11 -21.41
C LYS A 170 -17.56 -9.33 -21.59
N ASN A 171 -16.75 -8.32 -21.26
CA ASN A 171 -15.29 -8.43 -21.32
C ASN A 171 -14.77 -9.43 -20.29
N LEU A 172 -15.31 -9.41 -19.07
CA LEU A 172 -14.92 -10.34 -18.02
C LEU A 172 -15.27 -11.78 -18.37
N LEU A 173 -16.46 -12.03 -18.92
CA LEU A 173 -16.86 -13.35 -19.42
C LEU A 173 -15.92 -13.85 -20.52
N TYR A 174 -15.52 -12.98 -21.45
CA TYR A 174 -14.54 -13.35 -22.48
C TYR A 174 -13.18 -13.77 -21.88
N ILE A 175 -12.72 -13.07 -20.84
CA ILE A 175 -11.50 -13.44 -20.11
C ILE A 175 -11.71 -14.76 -19.36
N PHE A 176 -12.85 -14.92 -18.70
CA PHE A 176 -13.17 -16.12 -17.94
C PHE A 176 -13.23 -17.38 -18.82
N GLU A 177 -13.80 -17.27 -20.02
CA GLU A 177 -13.79 -18.33 -21.02
C GLU A 177 -12.37 -18.75 -21.43
N LYS A 178 -11.48 -17.79 -21.67
CA LYS A 178 -10.06 -18.10 -21.96
C LYS A 178 -9.39 -18.83 -20.80
N ILE A 179 -9.62 -18.35 -19.58
CA ILE A 179 -9.05 -18.96 -18.37
C ILE A 179 -9.60 -20.38 -18.16
N LYS A 180 -10.91 -20.58 -18.32
CA LYS A 180 -11.54 -21.91 -18.21
C LYS A 180 -11.00 -22.89 -19.23
N LYS A 181 -10.77 -22.46 -20.48
CA LYS A 181 -10.10 -23.30 -21.49
C LYS A 181 -8.69 -23.72 -21.05
N LEU A 182 -7.92 -22.81 -20.46
CA LEU A 182 -6.57 -23.13 -19.93
C LEU A 182 -6.64 -24.10 -18.75
N ILE A 183 -7.58 -23.90 -17.83
CA ILE A 183 -7.80 -24.79 -16.69
C ILE A 183 -8.11 -26.21 -17.16
N LEU A 184 -9.06 -26.36 -18.09
CA LEU A 184 -9.46 -27.66 -18.61
C LEU A 184 -8.36 -28.34 -19.42
N LYS A 185 -7.68 -27.59 -20.30
CA LYS A 185 -6.62 -28.13 -21.16
C LYS A 185 -5.44 -28.70 -20.36
N ASN A 186 -5.08 -28.05 -19.25
CA ASN A 186 -3.91 -28.45 -18.45
C ASN A 186 -4.30 -29.11 -17.12
N SER A 187 -5.59 -29.44 -16.92
CA SER A 187 -6.10 -30.08 -15.71
C SER A 187 -5.76 -29.34 -14.40
N LEU A 188 -5.73 -28.00 -14.44
CA LEU A 188 -5.36 -27.14 -13.31
C LEU A 188 -6.48 -27.05 -12.27
N GLN A 189 -6.11 -26.68 -11.04
CA GLN A 189 -7.06 -26.13 -10.06
C GLN A 189 -7.06 -24.60 -10.17
N ALA A 190 -8.24 -24.01 -10.28
CA ALA A 190 -8.39 -22.56 -10.26
C ALA A 190 -8.47 -22.06 -8.82
N ILE A 191 -7.73 -20.99 -8.54
CA ILE A 191 -7.80 -20.23 -7.29
C ILE A 191 -8.17 -18.81 -7.68
N ILE A 192 -9.34 -18.36 -7.26
CA ILE A 192 -9.89 -17.06 -7.67
C ILE A 192 -10.05 -16.21 -6.43
N ILE A 193 -9.40 -15.04 -6.43
CA ILE A 193 -9.36 -14.15 -5.26
C ILE A 193 -9.89 -12.79 -5.68
N PRO A 194 -11.07 -12.36 -5.19
CA PRO A 194 -11.53 -11.00 -5.40
C PRO A 194 -10.69 -10.00 -4.60
N SER A 195 -10.33 -8.90 -5.24
CA SER A 195 -9.75 -7.75 -4.53
C SER A 195 -10.84 -6.97 -3.82
N MET A 196 -10.45 -6.07 -2.91
CA MET A 196 -11.38 -5.12 -2.26
C MET A 196 -12.15 -4.23 -3.26
N ARG A 197 -11.71 -4.13 -4.51
CA ARG A 197 -12.36 -3.31 -5.55
C ARG A 197 -13.31 -4.12 -6.43
N THR A 198 -13.34 -5.44 -6.31
CA THR A 198 -14.18 -6.29 -7.14
C THR A 198 -15.66 -6.06 -6.79
N PRO A 199 -16.50 -5.63 -7.74
CA PRO A 199 -17.93 -5.45 -7.49
C PRO A 199 -18.61 -6.77 -7.14
N GLN A 200 -19.61 -6.73 -6.26
CA GLN A 200 -20.30 -7.95 -5.80
C GLN A 200 -20.91 -8.76 -6.95
N ASN A 201 -21.51 -8.10 -7.94
CA ASN A 201 -22.06 -8.78 -9.12
C ASN A 201 -20.99 -9.56 -9.91
N ILE A 202 -19.73 -9.09 -9.92
CA ILE A 202 -18.61 -9.78 -10.58
C ILE A 202 -18.12 -10.96 -9.75
N ILE A 203 -18.14 -10.85 -8.42
CA ILE A 203 -17.86 -11.97 -7.52
C ILE A 203 -18.89 -13.07 -7.76
N ASP A 204 -20.18 -12.72 -7.81
CA ASP A 204 -21.28 -13.65 -8.07
C ASP A 204 -21.19 -14.28 -9.47
N LEU A 205 -20.76 -13.49 -10.47
CA LEU A 205 -20.49 -13.98 -11.81
C LEU A 205 -19.36 -15.01 -11.83
N ALA A 206 -18.24 -14.73 -11.14
CA ALA A 206 -17.12 -15.67 -11.02
C ALA A 206 -17.56 -16.96 -10.30
N TYR A 207 -18.37 -16.85 -9.24
CA TYR A 207 -18.96 -18.00 -8.55
C TYR A 207 -19.77 -18.89 -9.47
N LYS A 208 -20.66 -18.31 -10.29
CA LYS A 208 -21.48 -19.07 -11.24
C LYS A 208 -20.62 -19.72 -12.33
N PHE A 209 -19.56 -19.04 -12.76
CA PHE A 209 -18.78 -19.45 -13.92
C PHE A 209 -17.74 -20.54 -13.60
N PHE A 210 -17.03 -20.39 -12.48
CA PHE A 210 -15.95 -21.28 -12.06
C PHE A 210 -16.35 -22.25 -10.95
N GLY A 211 -17.44 -21.99 -10.22
CA GLY A 211 -17.87 -22.80 -9.08
C GLY A 211 -17.31 -22.29 -7.75
N LYS A 212 -18.10 -22.44 -6.68
CA LYS A 212 -17.81 -21.91 -5.33
C LYS A 212 -16.52 -22.43 -4.72
N GLN A 213 -16.15 -23.67 -5.03
CA GLN A 213 -14.95 -24.32 -4.54
C GLN A 213 -13.64 -23.69 -5.05
N ASN A 214 -13.71 -22.88 -6.11
CA ASN A 214 -12.54 -22.25 -6.72
C ASN A 214 -12.35 -20.79 -6.28
N LEU A 215 -13.29 -20.20 -5.54
CA LEU A 215 -13.16 -18.83 -5.02
C LEU A 215 -12.77 -18.87 -3.54
N ILE A 216 -11.90 -17.94 -3.15
CA ILE A 216 -11.38 -17.77 -1.79
C ILE A 216 -11.77 -16.40 -1.23
#